data_AF-A0A953ZHK9-F1
#
_entry.id   AF-A0A953ZHK9-F1
#
_cell.length_a   1.000
_cell.length_b   1.000
_cell.length_c   1.000
_cell.angle_alpha   90.00
_cell.angle_beta   90.00
_cell.angle_gamma   90.00
#
_symmetry.space_group_name_H-M   'P 1'
#
loop_
_entity.id
_entity.type
_entity.pdbx_description
1 polymer ?
#
loop_
_entity_poly.entity_id
_entity_poly.type
_entity_poly.pdbx_seq_one_letter_code
_entity_poly.pdbx_strand_id
1 'polypeptide(L)'
;LAAQAGLDVLKRGGNAADAAIATAAMMCVVEPVSNGIGGDCFALYFDAKTKQVTALNGSGRSAAASDAPSLRKQELKQMPLYTGAAVTVPGVVRGWSDLLEKHGTQSLRELIQPAIETAKHGFPVTEWISQAWRLSEKKLLRSPDWNSGDKDNGAEQPSGA
;
A
#
# COMPACT_ATOMS: atom_id res chain seq x y z
N LEU A 1 -11.30 11.20 -6.47
CA LEU A 1 -11.55 9.77 -6.75
C LEU A 1 -11.67 8.94 -5.46
N ALA A 2 -10.62 8.83 -4.64
CA ALA A 2 -10.68 8.02 -3.41
C ALA A 2 -11.81 8.38 -2.43
N ALA A 3 -11.95 9.67 -2.08
CA ALA A 3 -13.05 10.11 -1.22
C ALA A 3 -14.45 9.82 -1.80
N GLN A 4 -14.59 9.86 -3.13
CA GLN A 4 -15.84 9.53 -3.81
C GLN A 4 -16.16 8.03 -3.66
N ALA A 5 -15.15 7.15 -3.80
CA ALA A 5 -15.34 5.72 -3.61
C ALA A 5 -15.86 5.38 -2.19
N GLY A 6 -15.28 6.00 -1.15
CA GLY A 6 -15.79 5.87 0.21
C GLY A 6 -17.20 6.42 0.41
N LEU A 7 -17.47 7.61 -0.15
CA LEU A 7 -18.79 8.22 -0.10
C LEU A 7 -19.86 7.35 -0.78
N ASP A 8 -19.55 6.72 -1.91
CA ASP A 8 -20.48 5.86 -2.64
C ASP A 8 -20.80 4.59 -1.84
N VAL A 9 -19.82 4.05 -1.10
CA VAL A 9 -20.05 2.96 -0.15
C VAL A 9 -21.02 3.37 0.96
N LEU A 10 -20.84 4.57 1.54
CA LEU A 10 -21.77 5.08 2.55
C LEU A 10 -23.17 5.30 1.98
N LYS A 11 -23.29 5.86 0.77
CA LYS A 11 -24.58 6.08 0.10
C LYS A 11 -25.35 4.78 -0.15
N ARG A 12 -24.66 3.67 -0.42
CA ARG A 12 -25.26 2.34 -0.60
C ARG A 12 -25.40 1.54 0.71
N GLY A 13 -25.24 2.17 1.87
CA GLY A 13 -25.50 1.57 3.19
C GLY A 13 -24.33 0.79 3.81
N GLY A 14 -23.12 0.91 3.27
CA GLY A 14 -21.91 0.45 3.95
C GLY A 14 -21.58 1.33 5.16
N ASN A 15 -20.76 0.82 6.08
CA ASN A 15 -20.35 1.55 7.27
C ASN A 15 -18.96 2.21 7.11
N ALA A 16 -18.44 2.76 8.20
CA ALA A 16 -17.16 3.45 8.20
C ALA A 16 -15.97 2.53 7.83
N ALA A 17 -15.99 1.25 8.22
CA ALA A 17 -14.95 0.28 7.87
C ALA A 17 -14.98 -0.03 6.36
N ASP A 18 -16.17 -0.29 5.83
CA ASP A 18 -16.36 -0.55 4.40
C ASP A 18 -15.89 0.65 3.54
N ALA A 19 -16.32 1.85 3.92
CA ALA A 19 -15.97 3.09 3.22
C ALA A 19 -14.48 3.40 3.29
N ALA A 20 -13.84 3.15 4.44
CA ALA A 20 -12.40 3.32 4.60
C ALA A 20 -11.62 2.38 3.67
N ILE A 21 -12.05 1.11 3.54
CA ILE A 21 -11.38 0.14 2.67
C ILE A 21 -11.55 0.49 1.20
N ALA A 22 -12.75 0.87 0.75
CA ALA A 22 -12.95 1.32 -0.63
C ALA A 22 -12.12 2.57 -0.96
N THR A 23 -12.02 3.50 0.00
CA THR A 23 -11.15 4.68 -0.12
C THR A 23 -9.69 4.28 -0.24
N ALA A 24 -9.19 3.43 0.67
CA ALA A 24 -7.80 2.98 0.68
C ALA A 24 -7.44 2.17 -0.57
N ALA A 25 -8.33 1.31 -1.05
CA ALA A 25 -8.15 0.57 -2.28
C ALA A 25 -8.04 1.49 -3.49
N MET A 26 -8.88 2.53 -3.57
CA MET A 26 -8.77 3.54 -4.62
C MET A 26 -7.47 4.32 -4.51
N MET A 27 -7.00 4.66 -3.30
CA MET A 27 -5.70 5.31 -3.12
C MET A 27 -4.54 4.45 -3.62
N CYS A 28 -4.58 3.12 -3.48
CA CYS A 28 -3.55 2.25 -4.07
C CYS A 28 -3.40 2.43 -5.60
N VAL A 29 -4.42 2.97 -6.27
CA VAL A 29 -4.45 3.23 -7.71
C VAL A 29 -4.13 4.69 -8.02
N VAL A 30 -4.80 5.62 -7.36
CA VAL A 30 -4.73 7.06 -7.69
C VAL A 30 -3.65 7.82 -6.92
N GLU A 31 -3.10 7.21 -5.87
CA GLU A 31 -1.97 7.68 -5.08
C GLU A 31 -1.00 6.49 -4.82
N PRO A 32 -0.30 6.02 -5.86
CA PRO A 32 0.59 4.86 -5.76
C PRO A 32 1.96 5.17 -5.14
N VAL A 33 2.29 6.44 -4.86
CA VAL A 33 3.60 6.82 -4.29
C VAL A 33 3.57 6.92 -2.76
N SER A 34 2.36 7.00 -2.18
CA SER A 34 2.14 7.11 -0.73
C SER A 34 1.35 5.93 -0.14
N ASN A 35 0.64 5.15 -0.96
CA ASN A 35 -0.17 4.03 -0.51
C ASN A 35 -0.13 2.87 -1.51
N GLY A 36 -0.29 1.63 -1.05
CA GLY A 36 -0.28 0.48 -1.95
C GLY A 36 -0.51 -0.84 -1.23
N ILE A 37 -0.94 -1.85 -2.00
CA ILE A 37 -1.17 -3.21 -1.48
C ILE A 37 0.12 -3.91 -0.99
N GLY A 38 1.28 -3.39 -1.39
CA GLY A 38 2.60 -3.84 -0.95
C GLY A 38 3.09 -3.22 0.36
N GLY A 39 2.27 -2.39 1.03
CA GLY A 39 2.63 -1.72 2.28
C GLY A 39 1.95 -2.29 3.52
N ASP A 40 1.77 -1.41 4.51
CA ASP A 40 1.16 -1.69 5.82
C ASP A 40 -0.13 -0.91 6.06
N CYS A 41 -0.96 -1.39 6.98
CA CYS A 41 -2.24 -0.75 7.34
C CYS A 41 -2.40 -0.63 8.85
N PHE A 42 -2.88 0.52 9.31
CA PHE A 42 -3.31 0.72 10.69
C PHE A 42 -4.68 1.38 10.70
N ALA A 43 -5.53 1.00 11.65
CA ALA A 43 -6.83 1.62 11.82
C ALA A 43 -7.18 1.79 13.29
N LEU A 44 -7.78 2.93 13.62
CA LEU A 44 -8.52 3.13 14.86
C LEU A 44 -9.99 3.24 14.48
N TYR A 45 -10.80 2.30 14.97
CA TYR A 45 -12.21 2.22 14.63
C TYR A 45 -13.06 2.55 15.87
N PHE A 46 -13.84 3.62 15.79
CA PHE A 46 -14.79 3.97 16.83
C PHE A 46 -16.16 3.39 16.49
N ASP A 47 -16.66 2.51 17.36
CA ASP A 47 -18.02 1.99 17.28
C ASP A 47 -18.97 2.89 18.07
N ALA A 48 -19.86 3.59 17.37
CA ALA A 48 -20.82 4.50 17.98
C ALA A 48 -21.86 3.80 18.89
N LYS A 49 -22.15 2.52 18.67
CA LYS A 49 -23.12 1.76 19.49
C LYS A 49 -22.51 1.40 20.83
N THR A 50 -21.27 0.91 20.83
CA THR A 50 -20.57 0.48 22.04
C THR A 50 -19.77 1.60 22.70
N LYS A 51 -19.55 2.72 22.00
CA LYS A 51 -18.69 3.85 22.38
C LYS A 51 -17.25 3.44 22.67
N GLN A 52 -16.76 2.40 21.99
CA GLN A 52 -15.41 1.89 22.15
C GLN A 52 -14.56 2.13 20.91
N VAL A 53 -13.26 2.31 21.12
CA VAL A 53 -12.26 2.35 20.05
C VAL A 53 -11.55 1.00 20.02
N THR A 54 -11.47 0.39 18.84
CA THR A 54 -10.60 -0.75 18.57
C THR A 54 -9.42 -0.30 17.71
N ALA A 55 -8.26 -0.91 17.93
CA ALA A 55 -7.09 -0.70 17.11
C ALA A 55 -6.81 -1.95 16.26
N LEU A 56 -6.41 -1.72 15.02
CA LEU A 56 -5.90 -2.73 14.11
C LEU A 56 -4.45 -2.40 13.77
N ASN A 57 -3.60 -3.40 13.89
CA ASN A 57 -2.24 -3.37 13.38
C ASN A 57 -2.10 -4.40 12.25
N GLY A 58 -2.05 -3.91 11.02
CA GLY A 58 -1.72 -4.64 9.80
C GLY A 58 -0.34 -4.27 9.29
N SER A 59 0.66 -4.12 10.17
CA SER A 59 2.06 -3.97 9.77
C SER A 59 2.74 -5.31 9.53
N GLY A 60 3.51 -5.36 8.46
CA GLY A 60 4.32 -6.49 8.06
C GLY A 60 5.38 -6.88 9.07
N ARG A 61 5.57 -8.19 9.24
CA ARG A 61 6.74 -8.72 9.96
C ARG A 61 7.94 -8.79 9.03
N SER A 62 9.14 -8.88 9.60
CA SER A 62 10.32 -9.30 8.85
C SER A 62 10.07 -10.66 8.19
N ALA A 63 10.59 -10.86 6.98
CA ALA A 63 10.49 -12.15 6.31
C ALA A 63 11.08 -13.27 7.17
N ALA A 64 10.50 -14.47 7.15
CA ALA A 64 10.97 -15.60 7.94
C ALA A 64 12.43 -16.00 7.63
N ALA A 65 12.90 -15.72 6.42
CA ALA A 65 14.27 -15.95 5.98
C ALA A 65 15.24 -14.79 6.33
N SER A 66 14.77 -13.73 7.02
CA SER A 66 15.63 -12.59 7.37
C SER A 66 16.68 -13.00 8.40
N ASP A 67 17.94 -12.66 8.14
CA ASP A 67 19.09 -12.96 9.02
C ASP A 67 19.81 -11.67 9.43
N ALA A 68 19.47 -11.16 10.62
CA ALA A 68 20.06 -9.95 11.16
C ALA A 68 21.59 -10.06 11.38
N PRO A 69 22.14 -11.16 11.94
CA PRO A 69 23.59 -11.40 11.96
C PRO A 69 24.27 -11.27 10.60
N SER A 70 23.72 -11.86 9.54
CA SER A 70 24.28 -11.76 8.19
C SER A 70 24.27 -10.32 7.68
N LEU A 71 23.16 -9.59 7.85
CA LEU A 71 23.08 -8.17 7.47
C LEU A 71 24.10 -7.29 8.21
N ARG A 72 24.34 -7.54 9.50
CA ARG A 72 25.33 -6.78 10.30
C ARG A 72 26.77 -7.02 9.83
N LYS A 73 27.09 -8.22 9.33
CA LYS A 73 28.41 -8.54 8.76
C LYS A 73 28.70 -7.78 7.46
N GLN A 74 27.69 -7.23 6.80
CA GLN A 74 27.87 -6.45 5.57
C GLN A 74 28.36 -5.01 5.82
N GLU A 75 28.60 -4.64 7.08
CA GLU A 75 29.12 -3.32 7.51
C GLU A 75 28.27 -2.15 6.98
N LEU A 76 26.96 -2.37 6.90
CA LEU A 76 26.00 -1.37 6.45
C LEU A 76 25.83 -0.30 7.55
N LYS A 77 25.90 0.98 7.18
CA LYS A 77 25.65 2.10 8.10
C LYS A 77 24.17 2.27 8.45
N GLN A 78 23.29 1.82 7.56
CA GLN A 78 21.83 1.84 7.68
C GLN A 78 21.25 0.71 6.82
N MET A 79 19.98 0.37 7.02
CA MET A 79 19.30 -0.56 6.12
C MET A 79 19.28 0.03 4.71
N PRO A 80 19.63 -0.77 3.68
CA PRO A 80 19.58 -0.33 2.29
C PRO A 80 18.12 -0.08 1.91
N LEU A 81 17.86 0.88 1.03
CA LEU A 81 16.49 1.34 0.76
C LEU A 81 15.83 0.61 -0.41
N TYR A 82 16.61 0.19 -1.40
CA TYR A 82 16.12 -0.32 -2.68
C TYR A 82 16.39 -1.81 -2.88
N THR A 83 16.48 -2.56 -1.79
CA THR A 83 16.78 -4.00 -1.82
C THR A 83 15.68 -4.81 -1.16
N GLY A 84 15.60 -6.11 -1.50
CA GLY A 84 14.66 -7.02 -0.85
C GLY A 84 14.85 -7.14 0.66
N ALA A 85 16.06 -6.89 1.18
CA ALA A 85 16.33 -6.88 2.62
C ALA A 85 15.61 -5.74 3.37
N ALA A 86 15.17 -4.70 2.65
CA ALA A 86 14.39 -3.59 3.19
C ALA A 86 12.89 -3.88 3.27
N VAL A 87 12.42 -4.95 2.61
CA VAL A 87 11.00 -5.25 2.43
C VAL A 87 10.50 -6.13 3.58
N THR A 88 9.46 -5.67 4.27
CA THR A 88 8.67 -6.47 5.21
C THR A 88 7.54 -7.19 4.47
N VAL A 89 6.94 -8.22 5.09
CA VAL A 89 5.78 -8.92 4.51
C VAL A 89 4.60 -7.96 4.41
N PRO A 90 4.05 -7.61 3.23
CA PRO A 90 2.98 -6.62 3.12
C PRO A 90 1.75 -6.97 3.98
N GLY A 91 1.33 -6.06 4.85
CA GLY A 91 0.23 -6.28 5.80
C GLY A 91 -1.12 -5.68 5.39
N VAL A 92 -1.17 -4.79 4.38
CA VAL A 92 -2.39 -4.06 3.97
C VAL A 92 -3.58 -4.97 3.70
N VAL A 93 -3.42 -5.98 2.85
CA VAL A 93 -4.55 -6.82 2.41
C VAL A 93 -5.12 -7.64 3.56
N ARG A 94 -4.25 -8.17 4.44
CA ARG A 94 -4.69 -8.86 5.65
C ARG A 94 -5.39 -7.89 6.60
N GLY A 95 -4.83 -6.69 6.80
CA GLY A 95 -5.44 -5.65 7.62
C GLY A 95 -6.86 -5.28 7.15
N TRP A 96 -7.08 -5.14 5.84
CA TRP A 96 -8.43 -4.92 5.30
C TRP A 96 -9.37 -6.08 5.60
N SER A 97 -8.90 -7.32 5.40
CA SER A 97 -9.70 -8.51 5.73
C SER A 97 -10.09 -8.55 7.20
N ASP A 98 -9.15 -8.29 8.12
CA ASP A 98 -9.38 -8.29 9.57
C ASP A 98 -10.33 -7.17 9.99
N LEU A 99 -10.21 -6.00 9.37
CA LEU A 99 -11.12 -4.88 9.60
C LEU A 99 -12.55 -5.21 9.15
N LEU A 100 -12.72 -5.87 8.00
CA LEU A 100 -14.03 -6.30 7.53
C LEU A 100 -14.62 -7.42 8.38
N GLU A 101 -13.82 -8.41 8.78
CA GLU A 101 -14.28 -9.50 9.64
C GLU A 101 -14.82 -8.96 10.96
N LYS A 102 -14.17 -7.94 11.53
CA LYS A 102 -14.55 -7.39 12.82
C LYS A 102 -15.64 -6.31 12.74
N HIS A 103 -15.62 -5.49 11.69
CA HIS A 103 -16.41 -4.27 11.63
C HIS A 103 -17.14 -4.05 10.30
N GLY A 104 -16.85 -4.79 9.23
CA GLY A 104 -17.44 -4.59 7.91
C GLY A 104 -18.86 -5.13 7.77
N THR A 105 -19.56 -4.68 6.74
CA THR A 105 -20.87 -5.23 6.32
C THR A 105 -20.94 -5.61 4.86
N GLN A 106 -19.90 -5.32 4.08
CA GLN A 106 -19.81 -5.66 2.65
C GLN A 106 -18.61 -6.56 2.37
N SER A 107 -18.65 -7.26 1.23
CA SER A 107 -17.52 -8.12 0.84
C SER A 107 -16.35 -7.27 0.32
N LEU A 108 -15.12 -7.74 0.56
CA LEU A 108 -13.92 -7.09 0.02
C LEU A 108 -14.02 -6.91 -1.51
N ARG A 109 -14.55 -7.92 -2.21
CA ARG A 109 -14.78 -7.90 -3.67
C ARG A 109 -15.58 -6.66 -4.09
N GLU A 110 -16.69 -6.38 -3.41
CA GLU A 110 -17.56 -5.25 -3.76
C GLU A 110 -16.93 -3.89 -3.43
N LEU A 111 -16.07 -3.83 -2.42
CA LEU A 111 -15.41 -2.61 -1.97
C LEU A 111 -14.23 -2.21 -2.86
N ILE A 112 -13.49 -3.19 -3.40
CA ILE A 112 -12.33 -2.91 -4.27
C ILE A 112 -12.72 -2.75 -5.75
N GLN A 113 -13.94 -3.14 -6.15
CA GLN A 113 -14.37 -3.09 -7.55
C GLN A 113 -14.14 -1.72 -8.21
N PRO A 114 -14.47 -0.56 -7.58
CA PRO A 114 -14.21 0.74 -8.19
C PRO A 114 -12.72 0.99 -8.47
N ALA A 115 -11.83 0.53 -7.58
CA ALA A 115 -10.38 0.64 -7.76
C ALA A 115 -9.90 -0.23 -8.93
N ILE A 116 -10.44 -1.46 -9.08
CA ILE A 116 -10.17 -2.32 -10.22
C ILE A 116 -10.58 -1.64 -11.53
N GLU A 117 -11.79 -1.09 -11.59
CA GLU A 117 -12.28 -0.41 -12.80
C GLU A 117 -11.43 0.82 -13.15
N THR A 118 -11.03 1.60 -12.14
CA THR A 118 -10.19 2.78 -12.32
C THR A 118 -8.79 2.39 -12.79
N ALA A 119 -8.23 1.30 -12.26
CA ALA A 119 -6.91 0.79 -12.68
C ALA A 119 -6.94 0.29 -14.14
N LYS A 120 -8.04 -0.35 -14.56
CA LYS A 120 -8.19 -0.87 -15.93
C LYS A 120 -8.41 0.21 -16.97
N HIS A 121 -9.23 1.20 -16.66
CA HIS A 121 -9.65 2.24 -17.61
C HIS A 121 -8.79 3.51 -17.53
N GLY A 122 -7.93 3.60 -16.52
CA GLY A 122 -7.09 4.76 -16.28
C GLY A 122 -7.86 5.93 -15.67
N PHE A 123 -7.11 6.97 -15.32
CA PHE A 123 -7.62 8.21 -14.75
C PHE A 123 -6.64 9.35 -15.05
N PRO A 124 -7.10 10.61 -15.02
CA PRO A 124 -6.20 11.76 -15.12
C PRO A 124 -5.27 11.83 -13.91
N VAL A 125 -3.96 11.79 -14.16
CA VAL A 125 -2.93 11.85 -13.12
C VAL A 125 -2.80 13.27 -12.60
N THR A 126 -2.72 13.43 -11.27
CA THR A 126 -2.54 14.75 -10.64
C THR A 126 -1.11 15.27 -10.84
N GLU A 127 -0.92 16.58 -10.69
CA GLU A 127 0.38 17.24 -10.86
C GLU A 127 1.43 16.67 -9.91
N TRP A 128 1.04 16.40 -8.66
CA TRP A 128 1.90 15.80 -7.65
C TRP A 128 2.40 14.41 -8.06
N ILE A 129 1.49 13.52 -8.46
CA ILE A 129 1.85 12.17 -8.88
C ILE A 129 2.69 12.20 -10.15
N SER A 130 2.35 13.07 -11.10
CA SER A 130 3.13 13.29 -12.33
C SER A 130 4.56 13.73 -12.01
N GLN A 131 4.75 14.62 -11.03
CA GLN A 131 6.08 15.03 -10.57
C GLN A 131 6.82 13.88 -9.88
N ALA A 132 6.16 13.14 -8.98
CA ALA A 132 6.76 12.01 -8.28
C ALA A 132 7.22 10.89 -9.23
N TRP A 133 6.47 10.64 -10.30
CA TRP A 133 6.87 9.72 -11.37
C TRP A 133 8.09 10.22 -12.13
N ARG A 134 8.14 11.50 -12.53
CA ARG A 134 9.34 12.08 -13.16
C ARG A 134 10.58 11.94 -12.30
N LEU A 135 10.46 12.14 -10.99
CA LEU A 135 11.57 11.94 -10.04
C LEU A 135 11.99 10.46 -9.91
N SER A 136 11.06 9.54 -10.14
CA SER A 136 11.29 8.09 -10.05
C SER A 136 11.72 7.46 -11.37
N GLU A 137 11.62 8.17 -12.50
CA GLU A 137 11.81 7.61 -13.84
C GLU A 137 13.16 6.91 -13.99
N LYS A 138 14.27 7.60 -13.68
CA LYS A 138 15.61 7.02 -13.79
C LYS A 138 15.80 5.78 -12.91
N LYS A 139 15.20 5.78 -11.71
CA LYS A 139 15.19 4.61 -10.82
C LYS A 139 14.46 3.44 -11.46
N LEU A 140 13.24 3.67 -11.94
CA LEU A 140 12.38 2.62 -12.47
C LEU A 140 12.91 2.07 -13.80
N LEU A 141 13.50 2.91 -14.64
CA LEU A 141 14.18 2.53 -15.88
C LEU A 141 15.59 1.96 -15.65
N ARG A 142 16.09 1.96 -14.41
CA ARG A 142 17.46 1.56 -14.06
C ARG A 142 18.50 2.23 -14.94
N SER A 143 18.34 3.54 -15.16
CA SER A 143 19.24 4.30 -16.01
C SER A 143 20.69 4.14 -15.51
N PRO A 144 21.69 3.99 -16.40
CA PRO A 144 23.09 3.77 -16.00
C PRO A 144 23.66 4.88 -15.11
N ASP A 145 23.11 6.09 -15.19
CA ASP A 145 23.48 7.26 -14.40
C ASP A 145 22.69 7.38 -13.08
N TRP A 146 21.77 6.45 -12.80
CA TRP A 146 21.06 6.37 -11.53
C TRP A 146 21.77 5.41 -10.58
N ASN A 147 22.13 5.92 -9.40
CA ASN A 147 22.78 5.14 -8.36
C ASN A 147 21.96 5.24 -7.08
N SER A 148 21.52 4.09 -6.56
CA SER A 148 20.80 3.97 -5.29
C SER A 148 21.66 4.28 -4.07
N GLY A 149 23.00 4.14 -4.20
CA GLY A 149 23.93 4.07 -3.08
C GLY A 149 23.93 2.71 -2.36
N ASP A 150 23.07 1.77 -2.76
CA ASP A 150 22.99 0.42 -2.22
C ASP A 150 23.92 -0.53 -3.01
N LYS A 151 24.40 -1.59 -2.34
CA LYS A 151 25.36 -2.55 -2.92
C LYS A 151 24.76 -3.42 -4.03
N ASP A 152 23.44 -3.51 -4.12
CA ASP A 152 22.68 -4.29 -5.09
C ASP A 152 21.35 -3.57 -5.34
N ASN A 153 20.95 -3.37 -6.60
CA ASN A 153 19.64 -2.80 -6.96
C ASN A 153 18.56 -3.88 -7.11
N GLY A 154 18.87 -5.12 -6.71
CA GLY A 154 18.07 -6.30 -6.92
C GLY A 154 18.05 -6.74 -8.39
N ALA A 155 17.56 -7.96 -8.61
CA ALA A 155 17.33 -8.51 -9.95
C ALA A 155 16.50 -7.57 -10.83
N GLU A 156 16.71 -7.59 -12.15
CA GLU A 156 15.88 -6.85 -13.12
C GLU A 156 14.40 -7.06 -12.83
N GLN A 157 13.72 -5.94 -12.52
CA GLN A 157 12.27 -5.95 -12.45
C GLN A 157 11.77 -6.10 -13.88
N PRO A 158 10.74 -6.91 -14.14
CA PRO A 158 10.09 -6.93 -15.43
C PRO A 158 9.51 -5.52 -15.67
N SER A 159 10.25 -4.68 -16.40
CA SER A 159 9.69 -3.47 -16.95
C SER A 159 8.62 -3.90 -17.94
N GLY A 160 7.39 -3.42 -17.75
CA GLY A 160 6.33 -3.64 -18.70
C GLY A 160 6.80 -3.14 -20.07
N ALA A 161 6.95 -4.08 -21.01
CA ALA A 161 7.06 -3.79 -22.43
C ALA A 161 5.72 -3.30 -22.98
#